data_AF-A0A831ERX8-F1
#
_entry.id   AF-A0A831ERX8-F1
#
_cell.length_a   1.000
_cell.length_b   1.000
_cell.length_c   1.000
_cell.angle_alpha   90.00
_cell.angle_beta   90.00
_cell.angle_gamma   90.00
#
_symmetry.space_group_name_H-M   'P 1'
#
loop_
_entity.id
_entity.type
_entity.pdbx_description
1 polymer ?
#
loop_
_entity_poly.entity_id
_entity_poly.type
_entity_poly.pdbx_seq_one_letter_code
_entity_poly.pdbx_strand_id
1 'polypeptide(L)' 'MFGLGWPEIVIIAVVIVLIFGPKKIPEFGAALGKTLRGFKEEINQDEQEIEDSDEKMR' A
#
# COMPACT_ATOMS: atom_id res chain seq x y z
N MET A 1 23.76 -7.34 22.51
CA MET A 1 24.73 -6.27 22.24
C MET A 1 24.62 -5.66 20.84
N PHE A 2 23.53 -5.87 20.08
CA PHE A 2 23.18 -5.05 18.91
C PHE A 2 21.67 -5.13 18.74
N GLY A 3 20.93 -4.27 19.43
CA GLY A 3 19.53 -4.05 19.12
C GLY A 3 19.48 -3.04 17.98
N LEU A 4 18.82 -3.37 16.87
CA LEU A 4 18.47 -2.37 15.87
C LEU A 4 17.53 -1.37 16.56
N GLY A 5 18.09 -0.26 17.02
CA GLY A 5 17.35 0.81 17.64
C GLY A 5 16.70 1.68 16.57
N TRP A 6 15.81 2.55 17.04
CA TRP A 6 15.30 3.64 16.23
C TRP A 6 16.40 4.48 15.53
N PRO A 7 17.56 4.78 16.16
CA PRO A 7 18.62 5.54 15.50
C PRO A 7 19.21 4.85 14.26
N GLU A 8 19.45 3.53 14.32
CA GLU A 8 20.01 2.76 13.21
C GLU A 8 19.05 2.71 12.03
N ILE A 9 17.74 2.53 12.29
CA ILE A 9 16.71 2.55 11.25
C ILE A 9 16.66 3.91 10.54
N VAL A 10 16.77 5.00 11.29
CA VAL A 10 16.79 6.36 10.71
C VAL A 10 18.01 6.56 9.82
N ILE A 11 19.20 6.10 10.23
CA ILE A 11 20.41 6.18 9.40
C ILE A 11 20.23 5.43 8.09
N ILE A 12 19.69 4.20 8.14
CA ILE A 12 19.42 3.39 6.95
C ILE A 12 18.42 4.10 6.04
N ALA A 13 17.33 4.64 6.60
CA ALA A 13 16.34 5.38 5.85
C ALA A 13 16.94 6.62 5.16
N VAL A 14 17.84 7.36 5.82
CA VAL A 14 18.54 8.50 5.23
C VAL A 14 19.40 8.05 4.04
N VAL A 15 20.16 6.96 4.16
CA VAL A 15 20.97 6.43 3.05
C VAL A 15 20.09 6.04 1.85
N ILE A 16 18.98 5.35 2.09
CA ILE A 16 18.00 5.00 1.04
C ILE A 16 17.47 6.28 0.38
N VAL A 17 17.09 7.28 1.16
CA VAL A 17 16.59 8.56 0.64
C VAL A 17 17.66 9.33 -0.14
N LEU A 18 18.93 9.22 0.19
CA LEU A 18 20.01 9.83 -0.60
C LEU A 18 20.20 9.14 -1.96
N ILE A 19 20.07 7.81 -2.01
CA ILE A 19 20.22 7.03 -3.25
C ILE A 19 19.02 7.25 -4.18
N PHE A 20 17.81 7.10 -3.65
CA PHE A 20 16.58 7.17 -4.44
C PHE A 20 16.01 8.59 -4.56
N GLY A 21 16.38 9.48 -3.64
CA GLY A 21 15.82 10.83 -3.54
C GLY A 21 14.53 10.87 -2.70
N PRO A 22 14.30 11.96 -1.94
CA PRO A 22 13.13 12.09 -1.05
C PRO A 22 11.80 12.14 -1.82
N LYS A 23 11.83 12.51 -3.10
CA LYS A 23 10.64 12.56 -3.96
C LYS A 23 10.19 11.18 -4.44
N LYS A 24 11.09 10.20 -4.52
CA LYS A 24 10.75 8.86 -5.01
C LYS A 24 9.92 8.06 -4.02
N ILE A 25 10.18 8.20 -2.72
CA ILE A 25 9.39 7.52 -1.66
C ILE A 25 7.87 7.81 -1.78
N PRO A 26 7.40 9.08 -1.80
CA PRO A 26 5.97 9.37 -1.95
C PRO A 26 5.44 9.08 -3.34
N GLU A 27 6.25 9.18 -4.40
CA GLU A 27 5.87 8.80 -5.76
C GLU A 27 5.55 7.31 -5.86
N PHE A 28 6.42 6.45 -5.31
CA PHE A 28 6.19 5.01 -5.17
C PHE A 28 4.99 4.70 -4.28
N GLY A 29 4.85 5.37 -3.13
CA GLY A 29 3.70 5.20 -2.24
C GLY A 29 2.37 5.58 -2.90
N ALA A 30 2.34 6.65 -3.69
CA ALA A 30 1.16 7.08 -4.43
C ALA A 30 0.80 6.09 -5.54
N ALA A 31 1.80 5.56 -6.26
CA ALA A 31 1.58 4.55 -7.29
C ALA A 31 1.01 3.26 -6.68
N LEU A 32 1.65 2.74 -5.63
CA LEU A 32 1.18 1.55 -4.90
C LEU A 32 -0.21 1.79 -4.30
N GLY A 33 -0.46 2.96 -3.71
CA GLY A 33 -1.76 3.31 -3.12
C GLY A 33 -2.88 3.33 -4.15
N LYS A 34 -2.63 3.80 -5.38
CA LYS A 34 -3.60 3.74 -6.48
C LYS A 34 -3.88 2.30 -6.89
N THR A 35 -2.84 1.47 -7.00
CA THR A 35 -2.99 0.03 -7.30
C THR A 35 -3.80 -0.67 -6.22
N LEU A 36 -3.43 -0.53 -4.94
CA LEU A 36 -4.15 -1.13 -3.81
C LEU A 36 -5.60 -0.66 -3.73
N ARG A 37 -5.87 0.61 -4.04
CA ARG A 37 -7.23 1.16 -4.07
C ARG A 37 -8.06 0.52 -5.18
N GLY A 38 -7.52 0.38 -6.39
CA GLY A 38 -8.20 -0.31 -7.50
C GLY A 38 -8.49 -1.77 -7.17
N PHE A 39 -7.49 -2.50 -6.64
CA PHE A 39 -7.67 -3.88 -6.17
C PHE A 39 -8.78 -3.99 -5.12
N LYS A 40 -8.84 -3.05 -4.16
CA LYS A 40 -9.89 -3.06 -3.14
C LYS A 40 -11.27 -2.77 -3.72
N GLU A 41 -11.38 -1.87 -4.68
CA GLU A 41 -12.64 -1.49 -5.30
C GLU A 41 -13.23 -2.64 -6.12
N GLU A 42 -12.40 -3.35 -6.89
CA GLU A 42 -12.79 -4.56 -7.64
C GLU A 42 -13.29 -5.66 -6.69
N ILE A 43 -12.56 -5.96 -5.62
CA ILE A 43 -12.98 -6.97 -4.63
C ILE A 43 -14.33 -6.61 -3.98
N ASN A 44 -14.57 -5.32 -3.69
CA ASN A 44 -15.85 -4.89 -3.09
C ASN A 44 -17.00 -4.84 -4.10
N GLN A 45 -16.72 -4.67 -5.39
CA GLN A 45 -17.73 -4.75 -6.45
C GLN A 45 -18.18 -6.20 -6.66
N ASP A 46 -17.23 -7.14 -6.73
CA ASP A 46 -17.53 -8.56 -6.87
C ASP A 46 -18.40 -9.06 -5.69
N GLU A 47 -18.10 -8.62 -4.47
CA GLU A 47 -18.84 -9.00 -3.27
C GLU A 47 -20.28 -8.44 -3.26
N GLN A 48 -20.48 -7.21 -3.75
CA GLN A 48 -21.82 -6.61 -3.91
C GLN A 48 -22.62 -7.23 -5.05
N GLU A 49 -21.97 -7.59 -6.16
CA GLU A 49 -22.64 -8.20 -7.32
C GLU A 49 -23.12 -9.63 -7.01
N ILE A 50 -22.42 -10.34 -6.11
CA ILE A 50 -22.83 -11.64 -5.58
C ILE A 50 -24.05 -11.50 -4.64
N GLU A 51 -24.06 -10.53 -3.72
CA GLU A 51 -25.21 -10.28 -2.83
C GLU A 51 -26.48 -9.88 -3.60
N ASP A 52 -26.36 -8.97 -4.59
CA ASP A 52 -27.51 -8.48 -5.37
C ASP A 52 -28.08 -9.56 -6.32
N SER A 53 -27.26 -10.53 -6.72
CA SER A 53 -27.68 -11.69 -7.53
C SER A 53 -28.44 -12.75 -6.72
N ASP A 54 -28.06 -12.99 -5.47
CA ASP A 54 -28.72 -13.94 -4.56
C ASP A 54 -30.08 -13.42 -4.07
N GLU A 55 -30.22 -12.11 -3.85
CA GLU A 55 -31.49 -11.49 -3.46
C GLU A 55 -32.52 -11.50 -4.62
N LYS A 56 -32.05 -11.42 -5.87
CA LYS A 56 -32.92 -11.45 -7.06
C LYS A 56 -33.40 -12.85 -7.47
N MET A 57 -32.75 -13.91 -6.97
CA MET A 57 -33.16 -15.31 -7.17
C MET A 57 -34.15 -15.82 -6.11
N ARG A 58 -34.40 -15.06 -5.04
CA ARG A 58 -35.33 -15.39 -3.96
C ARG A 58 -36.69 -14.74 -4.14
#